data_AF-A0A7C8ZAK9-F1
#
_entry.id   AF-A0A7C8ZAK9-F1
#
_cell.length_a   1.000
_cell.length_b   1.000
_cell.length_c   1.000
_cell.angle_alpha   90.00
_cell.angle_beta   90.00
_cell.angle_gamma   90.00
#
_symmetry.space_group_name_H-M   'P 1'
#
loop_
_entity.id
_entity.type
_entity.pdbx_description
1 polymer ?
#
loop_
_entity_poly.entity_id
_entity_poly.type
_entity_poly.pdbx_seq_one_letter_code
_entity_poly.pdbx_strand_id
1 'polypeptide(L)'
;AINVGAPYGAAKGALNQLAKNLACEWAKDDIRVNSVAPGYTNTPLAFALYSKETVEAINSRVPLGRLGEPKEISSLVAFLCMPASSYITGQTIYADGGITVNGFLPL
;
A
#
# COMPACT_ATOMS: atom_id res chain seq x y z
N ALA A 1 15.29 -22.56 3.41
CA ALA A 1 14.72 -21.55 4.32
C ALA A 1 13.50 -20.94 3.65
N ILE A 2 12.37 -20.84 4.35
CA ILE A 2 11.18 -20.20 3.80
C ILE A 2 11.49 -18.70 3.71
N ASN A 3 11.60 -18.16 2.49
CA ASN A 3 11.73 -16.73 2.32
C ASN A 3 10.43 -16.08 2.79
N VAL A 4 10.50 -15.19 3.78
CA VAL A 4 9.34 -14.56 4.42
C VAL A 4 8.44 -13.83 3.41
N GLY A 5 8.97 -13.48 2.23
CA GLY A 5 8.23 -12.82 1.15
C GLY A 5 7.06 -13.63 0.59
N ALA A 6 7.17 -14.97 0.49
CA ALA A 6 6.10 -15.80 -0.06
C ALA A 6 4.84 -15.85 0.83
N PRO A 7 4.92 -16.22 2.13
CA PRO A 7 3.76 -16.22 3.01
C PRO A 7 3.20 -14.80 3.24
N TYR A 8 4.08 -13.79 3.35
CA TYR A 8 3.66 -12.39 3.46
C TYR A 8 2.89 -11.92 2.22
N GLY A 9 3.44 -12.17 1.03
CA GLY A 9 2.82 -11.81 -0.25
C GLY A 9 1.48 -12.50 -0.47
N ALA A 10 1.39 -13.80 -0.15
CA ALA A 10 0.14 -14.55 -0.19
C ALA A 10 -0.92 -13.92 0.74
N ALA A 11 -0.55 -13.64 1.99
CA ALA A 11 -1.46 -13.02 2.96
C ALA A 11 -1.93 -11.62 2.51
N LYS A 12 -1.03 -10.76 2.02
CA LYS A 12 -1.39 -9.42 1.56
C LYS A 12 -2.20 -9.42 0.27
N GLY A 13 -1.93 -10.35 -0.66
CA GLY A 13 -2.76 -10.57 -1.84
C GLY A 13 -4.17 -11.03 -1.48
N ALA A 14 -4.30 -11.92 -0.51
CA ALA A 14 -5.61 -12.39 -0.02
C ALA A 14 -6.45 -11.25 0.58
N LEU A 15 -5.83 -10.31 1.31
CA LEU A 15 -6.55 -9.13 1.84
C LEU A 15 -7.12 -8.25 0.72
N ASN A 16 -6.39 -8.09 -0.40
CA ASN A 16 -6.90 -7.32 -1.54
C ASN A 16 -8.12 -8.00 -2.18
N GLN A 17 -8.11 -9.34 -2.30
CA GLN A 17 -9.27 -10.06 -2.80
C GLN A 17 -10.45 -10.05 -1.81
N LEU A 18 -10.17 -10.16 -0.52
CA LEU A 18 -11.18 -10.06 0.53
C LEU A 18 -11.91 -8.71 0.47
N ALA A 19 -11.17 -7.60 0.33
CA ALA A 19 -11.76 -6.27 0.20
C ALA A 19 -12.73 -6.16 -0.99
N LYS A 20 -12.39 -6.77 -2.14
CA LYS A 20 -13.27 -6.81 -3.33
C LYS A 20 -14.55 -7.59 -3.08
N ASN A 21 -14.46 -8.76 -2.45
CA ASN A 21 -15.64 -9.58 -2.17
C ASN A 21 -16.59 -8.87 -1.18
N LEU A 22 -16.04 -8.36 -0.08
CA LEU A 22 -16.83 -7.63 0.92
C LEU A 22 -17.46 -6.34 0.35
N ALA A 23 -16.77 -5.66 -0.57
CA ALA A 23 -17.32 -4.50 -1.26
C ALA A 23 -18.59 -4.84 -2.04
N CYS A 24 -18.66 -6.02 -2.68
CA CYS A 24 -19.86 -6.48 -3.38
C CYS A 24 -20.94 -6.95 -2.40
N GLU A 25 -20.56 -7.72 -1.38
CA GLU A 25 -21.50 -8.31 -0.41
C GLU A 25 -22.22 -7.25 0.44
N TRP A 26 -21.51 -6.19 0.82
CA TRP A 26 -22.02 -5.16 1.73
C TRP A 26 -22.51 -3.89 1.02
N ALA A 27 -22.44 -3.82 -0.31
CA ALA A 27 -22.90 -2.65 -1.08
C ALA A 27 -24.39 -2.33 -0.85
N LYS A 28 -25.25 -3.35 -0.68
CA LYS A 28 -26.69 -3.18 -0.41
C LYS A 28 -26.97 -2.49 0.93
N ASP A 29 -26.01 -2.54 1.84
CA ASP A 29 -26.09 -1.95 3.18
C ASP A 29 -25.42 -0.56 3.23
N ASP A 30 -25.06 0.01 2.07
CA ASP A 30 -24.33 1.28 1.90
C ASP A 30 -22.95 1.29 2.60
N ILE A 31 -22.32 0.11 2.72
CA ILE A 31 -20.99 -0.04 3.31
C ILE A 31 -19.95 -0.17 2.19
N ARG A 32 -18.95 0.72 2.21
CA ARG A 32 -17.83 0.71 1.27
C ARG A 32 -16.63 -0.02 1.88
N VAL A 33 -15.94 -0.81 1.08
CA VAL A 33 -14.74 -1.55 1.49
C VAL A 33 -13.63 -1.29 0.49
N ASN A 34 -12.47 -0.85 0.96
CA ASN A 34 -11.29 -0.61 0.13
C ASN A 34 -10.03 -1.09 0.85
N SER A 35 -8.97 -1.36 0.09
CA SER A 35 -7.64 -1.68 0.59
C SER A 35 -6.68 -0.54 0.27
N VAL A 36 -5.83 -0.18 1.22
CA VAL A 36 -4.70 0.73 1.01
C VAL A 36 -3.42 -0.11 1.01
N ALA A 37 -2.61 0.04 -0.03
CA ALA A 37 -1.34 -0.66 -0.21
C ALA A 37 -0.18 0.36 -0.12
N PRO A 38 0.40 0.57 1.07
CA PRO A 38 1.56 1.43 1.22
C PRO A 38 2.78 0.86 0.53
N GLY A 39 3.61 1.73 -0.04
CA GLY A 39 5.00 1.41 -0.37
C GLY A 39 5.90 1.45 0.88
N TYR A 40 7.20 1.58 0.65
CA TYR A 40 8.16 1.72 1.73
C TYR A 40 7.87 3.01 2.54
N THR A 41 7.48 2.83 3.80
CA THR A 41 6.99 3.91 4.67
C THR A 41 7.85 4.00 5.93
N ASN A 42 8.17 5.23 6.32
CA ASN A 42 8.98 5.59 7.47
C ASN A 42 8.26 5.30 8.79
N THR A 43 8.35 4.05 9.27
CA THR A 43 7.70 3.58 10.50
C THR A 43 8.73 3.00 11.48
N PRO A 44 8.43 2.90 12.79
CA PRO A 44 9.32 2.25 13.76
C PRO A 44 9.74 0.83 13.35
N LEU A 45 8.83 0.08 12.70
CA LEU A 45 9.13 -1.25 12.16
C LEU A 45 10.17 -1.19 11.01
N ALA A 46 10.08 -0.20 10.12
CA ALA A 46 11.03 -0.02 9.05
C ALA A 46 12.45 0.29 9.59
N PHE A 47 12.56 1.12 10.62
CA PHE A 47 13.84 1.42 11.27
C PHE A 47 14.51 0.19 11.89
N ALA A 48 13.73 -0.78 12.38
CA ALA A 48 14.28 -2.00 12.93
C ALA A 48 14.81 -2.98 11.86
N LEU A 49 14.42 -2.80 10.59
CA LEU A 49 14.68 -3.74 9.51
C LEU A 49 15.62 -3.22 8.43
N TYR A 50 15.76 -1.89 8.26
CA TYR A 50 16.51 -1.30 7.16
C TYR A 50 17.84 -0.70 7.62
N SER A 51 18.94 -1.12 6.99
CA SER A 51 20.22 -0.42 7.08
C SER A 51 20.19 0.88 6.27
N LYS A 52 21.18 1.76 6.46
CA LYS A 52 21.30 2.99 5.64
C LYS A 52 21.41 2.67 4.14
N GLU A 53 22.20 1.65 3.81
CA GLU A 53 22.40 1.17 2.44
C GLU A 53 21.10 0.62 1.84
N THR A 54 20.27 -0.03 2.67
CA THR A 54 18.95 -0.52 2.26
C THR A 54 18.01 0.64 1.95
N VAL A 55 18.01 1.68 2.78
CA VAL A 55 17.20 2.89 2.55
C VAL A 55 17.65 3.62 1.29
N GLU A 56 18.95 3.76 1.05
CA GLU A 56 19.47 4.36 -0.20
C GLU A 56 19.08 3.54 -1.43
N ALA A 57 19.17 2.20 -1.37
CA ALA A 57 18.74 1.32 -2.45
C ALA A 57 17.23 1.35 -2.72
N ILE A 58 16.41 1.56 -1.67
CA ILE A 58 14.98 1.77 -1.82
C ILE A 58 14.73 3.13 -2.48
N ASN A 59 15.33 4.21 -1.96
CA ASN A 59 15.13 5.57 -2.44
C ASN A 59 15.52 5.72 -3.91
N SER A 60 16.57 5.02 -4.38
CA SER A 60 16.96 5.04 -5.79
C SER A 60 15.95 4.34 -6.72
N ARG A 61 15.12 3.44 -6.18
CA ARG A 61 14.10 2.70 -6.92
C ARG A 61 12.71 3.33 -6.83
N VAL A 62 12.41 4.07 -5.76
CA VAL A 62 11.13 4.80 -5.63
C VAL A 62 11.21 6.07 -6.49
N PRO A 63 10.32 6.28 -7.48
CA PRO A 63 10.34 7.48 -8.32
C PRO A 63 10.33 8.82 -7.56
N LEU A 64 9.63 8.90 -6.42
CA LEU A 64 9.67 10.10 -5.57
C LEU A 64 10.97 10.27 -4.76
N GLY A 65 11.92 9.35 -4.88
CA GLY A 65 13.28 9.48 -4.31
C GLY A 65 13.37 9.34 -2.79
N ARG A 66 12.29 8.93 -2.12
CA ARG A 66 12.22 8.83 -0.66
C ARG A 66 11.23 7.78 -0.19
N LEU A 67 11.35 7.42 1.08
CA LEU A 67 10.29 6.73 1.82
C LEU A 67 9.06 7.64 1.96
N GLY A 68 7.88 7.03 1.96
CA GLY A 68 6.64 7.69 2.35
C GLY A 68 6.60 7.94 3.85
N GLU A 69 5.81 8.92 4.28
CA GLU A 69 5.55 9.20 5.69
C GLU A 69 4.20 8.61 6.13
N PRO A 70 4.05 8.16 7.39
CA PRO A 70 2.78 7.60 7.88
C PRO A 70 1.58 8.52 7.66
N LYS A 71 1.80 9.84 7.70
CA LYS A 71 0.78 10.86 7.47
C LYS A 71 0.25 10.85 6.03
N GLU A 72 1.06 10.47 5.05
CA GLU A 72 0.64 10.37 3.65
C GLU A 72 -0.32 9.18 3.47
N ILE A 73 -0.04 8.08 4.16
CA ILE A 73 -0.92 6.89 4.19
C ILE A 73 -2.23 7.20 4.93
N SER A 74 -2.15 7.83 6.11
CA SER A 74 -3.36 8.15 6.89
C SER A 74 -4.25 9.19 6.20
N SER A 75 -3.67 10.11 5.43
CA SER A 75 -4.44 11.07 4.62
C SER A 75 -5.28 10.37 3.55
N LEU A 76 -4.74 9.34 2.88
CA LEU A 76 -5.50 8.53 1.93
C LEU A 76 -6.61 7.72 2.62
N VAL A 77 -6.33 7.12 3.78
CA VAL A 77 -7.35 6.41 4.58
C VAL A 77 -8.46 7.36 4.98
N ALA A 78 -8.13 8.56 5.46
CA ALA A 78 -9.10 9.58 5.82
C ALA A 78 -9.98 9.99 4.62
N PHE A 79 -9.38 10.21 3.44
CA PHE A 79 -10.13 10.46 2.21
C PHE A 79 -11.13 9.34 1.90
N LEU A 80 -10.73 8.07 2.01
CA LEU A 80 -11.60 6.92 1.79
C LEU A 80 -12.76 6.81 2.79
N CYS A 81 -12.67 7.47 3.94
CA CYS A 81 -13.76 7.58 4.91
C CYS A 81 -14.69 8.77 4.66
N MET A 82 -14.31 9.73 3.80
CA MET A 82 -15.10 10.93 3.53
C MET A 82 -16.21 10.68 2.49
N PRO A 83 -17.27 11.51 2.47
CA PRO A 83 -18.27 11.49 1.40
C PRO A 83 -17.69 11.73 0.00
N ALA A 84 -16.53 12.39 -0.10
CA ALA A 84 -15.83 12.63 -1.35
C ALA A 84 -15.43 11.33 -2.08
N SER A 85 -15.35 10.19 -1.37
CA SER A 85 -15.09 8.87 -1.94
C SER A 85 -16.35 8.00 -2.02
N SER A 86 -17.55 8.59 -2.07
CA SER A 86 -18.83 7.86 -2.01
C SER A 86 -19.01 6.83 -3.13
N TYR A 87 -18.36 7.03 -4.27
CA TYR A 87 -18.41 6.10 -5.40
C TYR A 87 -17.16 5.19 -5.51
N ILE A 88 -16.37 5.09 -4.44
CA ILE A 88 -15.15 4.27 -4.38
C ILE A 88 -15.36 3.12 -3.40
N THR A 89 -15.48 1.91 -3.96
CA THR A 89 -15.55 0.64 -3.23
C THR A 89 -14.85 -0.47 -4.03
N GLY A 90 -14.34 -1.49 -3.35
CA GLY A 90 -13.63 -2.64 -3.92
C GLY A 90 -12.24 -2.32 -4.47
N GLN A 91 -11.71 -1.12 -4.23
CA GLN A 91 -10.43 -0.71 -4.82
C GLN A 91 -9.25 -1.07 -3.91
N THR A 92 -8.12 -1.40 -4.54
CA THR A 92 -6.80 -1.40 -3.91
C THR A 92 -6.05 -0.17 -4.39
N ILE A 93 -5.81 0.79 -3.50
CA ILE A 93 -5.14 2.04 -3.84
C ILE A 93 -3.71 1.99 -3.31
N TYR A 94 -2.75 2.18 -4.21
CA TYR A 94 -1.33 2.21 -3.89
C TYR A 94 -0.89 3.64 -3.53
N ALA A 95 -0.26 3.78 -2.37
CA ALA A 95 0.40 5.01 -1.92
C ALA A 95 1.87 4.68 -1.67
N ASP A 96 2.65 4.65 -2.74
CA ASP A 96 3.94 3.95 -2.76
C ASP A 96 5.07 4.72 -3.47
N GLY A 97 4.84 6.00 -3.75
CA GLY A 97 5.79 6.85 -4.47
C GLY A 97 6.09 6.40 -5.89
N GLY A 98 5.24 5.56 -6.48
CA GLY A 98 5.33 5.08 -7.86
C GLY A 98 6.12 3.78 -8.03
N ILE A 99 6.59 3.14 -6.95
CA ILE A 99 7.49 1.98 -7.06
C ILE A 99 6.85 0.77 -7.74
N THR A 100 5.55 0.53 -7.57
CA THR A 100 4.86 -0.61 -8.20
C THR A 100 4.72 -0.49 -9.71
N VAL A 101 4.85 0.72 -10.25
CA VAL A 101 4.77 1.00 -11.69
C VAL A 101 6.11 1.42 -12.28
N ASN A 102 7.17 1.50 -11.47
CA ASN A 102 8.52 1.81 -11.92
C ASN A 102 9.20 0.57 -12.52
N GLY A 103 8.80 0.22 -13.75
CA GLY A 103 9.19 -1.03 -14.42
C GLY A 103 10.57 -1.02 -15.09
N PHE A 104 11.22 0.13 -15.25
CA PHE A 104 12.51 0.25 -15.95
C PHE A 104 13.57 0.85 -15.02
N LEU A 105 14.69 0.14 -14.84
CA LEU A 105 15.91 0.79 -14.36
C LEU A 105 16.32 1.85 -15.39
N PRO A 106 16.67 3.08 -15.00
CA PRO A 106 17.29 4.01 -15.93
C PRO A 106 18.55 3.32 -16.49
N LEU A 107 18.66 3.30 -17.83
CA LEU A 107 19.89 2.92 -18.54
C LEU A 107 21.05 3.82 -18.10
#